data_AF-A0A2E7QZX0-F1
#
_entry.id   AF-A0A2E7QZX0-F1
#
_cell.length_a   1.000
_cell.length_b   1.000
_cell.length_c   1.000
_cell.angle_alpha   90.00
_cell.angle_beta   90.00
_cell.angle_gamma   90.00
#
_symmetry.space_group_name_H-M   'P 1'
#
loop_
_entity.id
_entity.type
_entity.pdbx_description
1 polymer ?
#
loop_
_entity_poly.entity_id
_entity_poly.type
_entity_poly.pdbx_seq_one_letter_code
_entity_poly.pdbx_strand_id
1 'polypeptide(L)' 'MEESLMADGAVNNQTRVFLHDNFLDWCDKEPVPVHEDFGINLMKIDVAPWDRYGMHGAVCLLKGRDDF' A
#
# COMPACT_ATOMS: atom_id res chain seq x y z
N MET A 1 -36.97 21.83 -10.01
CA MET A 1 -35.55 21.58 -9.70
C MET A 1 -35.49 20.10 -9.46
N GLU A 2 -35.25 19.34 -10.53
CA GLU A 2 -35.55 17.92 -10.63
C GLU A 2 -34.47 17.11 -9.91
N GLU A 3 -34.86 16.50 -8.79
CA GLU A 3 -34.06 15.54 -8.05
C GLU A 3 -33.95 14.27 -8.89
N SER A 4 -32.85 14.12 -9.62
CA SER A 4 -32.54 12.91 -10.37
C SER A 4 -32.23 11.79 -9.37
N LEU A 5 -33.27 11.01 -9.04
CA LEU A 5 -33.15 9.68 -8.48
C LEU A 5 -32.33 8.83 -9.45
N MET A 6 -31.10 8.47 -9.05
CA MET A 6 -30.37 7.38 -9.69
C MET A 6 -31.23 6.12 -9.54
N ALA A 7 -31.71 5.58 -10.67
CA ALA A 7 -32.49 4.36 -10.68
C ALA A 7 -31.66 3.21 -10.10
N ASP A 8 -32.19 2.58 -9.05
CA ASP A 8 -31.63 1.40 -8.41
C ASP A 8 -31.53 0.27 -9.45
N GLY A 9 -30.32 -0.01 -9.94
CA GLY A 9 -30.08 -1.04 -10.97
C GLY A 9 -29.16 -0.69 -12.14
N ALA A 10 -28.52 0.49 -12.15
CA ALA A 10 -27.50 0.78 -13.16
C ALA A 10 -26.28 -0.16 -13.02
N VAL A 11 -26.14 -1.12 -13.94
CA VAL A 11 -24.97 -2.01 -14.00
C VAL A 11 -23.77 -1.19 -14.46
N ASN A 12 -22.90 -0.83 -13.51
CA ASN A 12 -21.60 -0.27 -13.84
C ASN A 12 -20.75 -1.36 -14.53
N ASN A 13 -20.48 -1.18 -15.82
CA ASN A 13 -19.67 -2.10 -16.64
C ASN A 13 -18.16 -1.90 -16.47
N GLN A 14 -17.72 -1.16 -15.45
CA GLN A 14 -16.31 -1.10 -15.10
C GLN A 14 -15.86 -2.45 -14.53
N THR A 15 -14.74 -2.95 -15.05
CA THR A 15 -14.08 -4.13 -14.49
C THR A 15 -13.73 -3.84 -13.03
N ARG A 16 -14.37 -4.54 -12.10
CA ARG A 16 -13.99 -4.47 -10.69
C ARG A 16 -12.66 -5.18 -10.54
N VAL A 17 -11.61 -4.40 -10.25
CA VAL A 17 -10.31 -4.94 -9.90
C VAL A 17 -10.40 -5.42 -8.45
N PHE A 18 -10.46 -6.73 -8.27
CA PHE A 18 -10.32 -7.36 -6.96
C PHE A 18 -8.83 -7.59 -6.69
N LEU A 19 -8.47 -7.71 -5.40
CA LEU A 19 -7.09 -8.02 -4.97
C LEU A 19 -6.07 -6.91 -5.29
N HIS A 20 -6.49 -5.65 -5.19
CA HIS A 20 -5.55 -4.53 -5.30
C HIS A 20 -4.67 -4.49 -4.05
N ASP A 21 -3.38 -4.75 -4.21
CA ASP A 21 -2.40 -4.71 -3.11
C ASP A 21 -2.02 -3.25 -2.80
N ASN A 22 -2.99 -2.52 -2.25
CA ASN A 22 -2.86 -1.11 -1.89
C ASN A 22 -1.68 -0.84 -0.95
N PHE A 23 -1.28 -1.84 -0.15
CA PHE A 23 -0.20 -1.69 0.80
C PHE A 23 1.14 -1.70 0.09
N LEU A 24 1.42 -2.69 -0.76
CA LEU A 24 2.66 -2.69 -1.54
C LEU A 24 2.74 -1.48 -2.47
N ASP A 25 1.61 -1.12 -3.08
CA ASP A 25 1.48 0.09 -3.90
C ASP A 25 1.81 1.37 -3.13
N TRP A 26 1.52 1.41 -1.84
CA TRP A 26 1.87 2.52 -0.97
C TRP A 26 3.34 2.47 -0.57
N CYS A 27 3.86 1.30 -0.18
CA CYS A 27 5.27 1.10 0.17
C CYS A 27 6.21 1.58 -0.95
N ASP A 28 5.89 1.26 -2.20
CA ASP A 28 6.69 1.65 -3.38
C ASP A 28 6.73 3.18 -3.61
N LYS A 29 5.78 3.92 -3.04
CA LYS A 29 5.66 5.38 -3.19
C LYS A 29 6.30 6.15 -2.03
N GLU A 30 6.67 5.48 -0.94
CA GLU A 30 7.27 6.15 0.21
C GLU A 30 8.75 6.48 -0.05
N PRO A 31 9.29 7.57 0.53
CA PRO A 31 10.64 8.06 0.25
C PRO A 31 11.74 7.27 0.98
N VAL A 32 11.42 6.07 1.48
CA VAL A 32 12.30 5.26 2.34
C VAL A 32 12.64 3.92 1.68
N PRO A 33 13.79 3.30 2.04
CA PRO A 33 14.13 1.99 1.52
C PRO A 33 13.07 0.94 1.87
N VAL A 34 12.77 0.06 0.91
CA VAL A 34 11.94 -1.13 1.11
C VAL A 34 12.85 -2.36 1.08
N HIS A 35 12.90 -3.10 2.19
CA HIS A 35 13.65 -4.35 2.31
C HIS A 35 12.69 -5.53 2.33
N GLU A 36 12.94 -6.55 1.51
CA GLU A 36 12.14 -7.77 1.48
C GLU A 36 13.00 -9.02 1.67
N ASP A 37 12.77 -9.76 2.77
CA ASP A 37 13.41 -11.06 2.95
C ASP A 37 12.67 -11.98 3.93
N PHE A 38 13.08 -13.26 4.01
CA PHE A 38 12.53 -14.20 4.99
C PHE A 38 12.90 -13.85 6.43
N GLY A 39 14.08 -13.24 6.64
CA GLY A 39 14.51 -12.72 7.93
C GLY A 39 15.35 -11.46 7.73
N ILE A 40 14.99 -10.39 8.43
CA ILE A 40 15.63 -9.07 8.26
C ILE A 40 16.41 -8.72 9.52
N ASN A 41 17.70 -8.41 9.36
CA ASN A 41 18.51 -7.89 10.47
C ASN A 41 18.35 -6.36 10.57
N LEU A 42 17.45 -5.91 11.43
CA LEU A 42 17.12 -4.50 11.62
C LEU A 42 18.31 -3.62 12.05
N MET A 43 19.39 -4.21 12.57
CA MET A 43 20.60 -3.46 12.97
C MET A 43 21.51 -3.12 11.79
N LYS A 44 21.23 -3.63 10.59
CA LYS A 44 22.09 -3.50 9.40
C LYS A 44 21.40 -2.90 8.19
N ILE A 45 20.09 -2.65 8.26
CA ILE A 45 19.34 -2.11 7.13
C ILE A 45 19.63 -0.62 6.94
N ASP A 46 19.58 -0.20 5.68
CA ASP A 46 19.58 1.22 5.34
C ASP A 46 18.23 1.85 5.74
N VAL A 47 18.30 3.10 6.21
CA VAL A 47 17.15 3.94 6.54
C VAL A 47 17.31 5.31 5.87
N ALA A 48 16.20 5.96 5.57
CA ALA A 48 16.19 7.32 5.02
C ALA A 48 15.24 8.23 5.81
N PRO A 49 15.40 9.57 5.73
CA PRO A 49 14.46 10.50 6.32
C PRO A 49 13.02 10.23 5.88
N TRP A 50 12.13 10.17 6.87
CA TRP A 50 10.72 9.88 6.68
C TRP A 50 9.88 10.96 7.35
N ASP A 51 9.62 12.04 6.61
CA ASP A 51 8.93 13.23 7.11
C ASP A 51 7.55 12.91 7.70
N ARG A 52 6.86 11.90 7.15
CA ARG A 52 5.59 11.38 7.65
C ARG A 52 5.62 11.07 9.15
N TYR A 53 6.76 10.57 9.64
CA TYR A 53 6.92 10.14 11.03
C TYR A 53 7.98 10.95 11.78
N GLY A 54 8.61 11.94 11.13
CA GLY A 54 9.65 12.77 11.74
C GLY A 54 10.89 12.00 12.18
N MET A 55 11.22 10.90 11.49
CA MET A 55 12.33 10.01 11.84
C MET A 55 13.03 9.45 10.60
N HIS A 56 14.19 8.83 10.77
CA HIS A 56 14.74 7.97 9.73
C HIS A 56 14.10 6.58 9.82
N GLY A 57 13.66 6.02 8.70
CA GLY A 57 13.04 4.70 8.68
C GLY A 57 13.20 3.96 7.36
N ALA A 58 12.60 2.77 7.32
CA ALA A 58 12.55 1.86 6.19
C ALA A 58 11.30 0.98 6.31
N VAL A 59 10.81 0.47 5.18
CA VAL A 59 9.78 -0.57 5.14
C VAL A 59 10.48 -1.94 5.15
N CYS A 60 10.00 -2.84 5.99
CA CYS A 60 10.53 -4.20 6.10
C CYS A 60 9.41 -5.21 5.82
N LEU A 61 9.46 -5.85 4.66
CA LEU A 61 8.49 -6.82 4.20
C LEU A 61 9.03 -8.23 4.39
N LEU A 62 8.40 -9.02 5.25
CA LEU A 62 8.80 -10.42 5.41
C LEU A 62 8.27 -11.26 4.24
N LYS A 63 9.06 -12.20 3.73
CA LYS A 63 8.56 -13.23 2.81
C LYS A 63 7.65 -14.19 3.58
N GLY A 64 6.51 -14.51 3.00
CA GLY A 64 5.44 -15.20 3.73
C GLY A 64 4.72 -14.29 4.71
N ARG A 65 4.90 -12.96 4.62
CA ARG A 65 3.86 -12.02 5.06
C ARG A 65 2.60 -12.39 4.30
N ASP A 66 1.50 -12.46 5.02
CA ASP A 66 0.19 -12.59 4.39
C ASP A 66 -0.04 -11.28 3.62
N ASP A 67 -0.15 -11.40 2.29
CA ASP A 67 -0.53 -10.37 1.32
C ASP A 67 -2.04 -10.45 0.98
N PHE A 68 -2.73 -11.31 1.75
CA PHE A 68 -4.15 -11.29 2.08
C PHE A 68 -4.37 -11.12 3.59
#